data_AF-A0A183Q6L2-F1
#
_entry.id   AF-A0A183Q6L2-F1
#
_cell.length_a   1.000
_cell.length_b   1.000
_cell.length_c   1.000
_cell.angle_alpha   90.00
_cell.angle_beta   90.00
_cell.angle_gamma   90.00
#
_symmetry.space_group_name_H-M   'P 1'
#
loop_
_entity.id
_entity.type
_entity.pdbx_description
1 polymer ?
#
loop_
_entity_poly.entity_id
_entity_poly.type
_entity_poly.pdbx_seq_one_letter_code
_entity_poly.pdbx_strand_id
1 'polypeptide(L)'
;MFVPLAGTYWFEGLVLIWLAENDEVSANYLRNAYDRDKQDGFQCSSEHVLYSNSVVDVFTQLNQCFDVIRKLECPDKQVEGQFFHRFSLVSKFLNY
;
A
#
# COMPACT_ATOMS: atom_id res chain seq x y z
N MET A 1 -32.94 20.67 -0.79
CA MET A 1 -31.98 20.81 -1.91
C MET A 1 -31.10 19.56 -1.89
N PHE A 2 -31.38 18.60 -2.76
CA PHE A 2 -30.56 17.39 -2.92
C PHE A 2 -29.40 17.75 -3.84
N VAL A 3 -28.17 17.76 -3.32
CA VAL A 3 -26.97 17.81 -4.15
C VAL A 3 -26.81 16.43 -4.78
N PRO A 4 -26.67 16.30 -6.11
CA PRO A 4 -26.71 15.00 -6.76
C PRO A 4 -25.46 14.17 -6.42
N LEU A 5 -25.69 12.87 -6.31
CA LEU A 5 -24.77 11.75 -6.10
C LEU A 5 -23.49 11.73 -6.97
N ALA A 6 -23.31 12.68 -7.90
CA ALA A 6 -22.13 12.77 -8.74
C ALA A 6 -20.85 13.01 -7.94
N GLY A 7 -20.94 13.76 -6.82
CA GLY A 7 -19.79 14.21 -6.02
C GLY A 7 -18.99 13.12 -5.29
N THR A 8 -19.59 11.96 -5.03
CA THR A 8 -18.94 10.84 -4.31
C THR A 8 -18.33 9.81 -5.25
N TYR A 9 -18.97 9.53 -6.39
CA TYR A 9 -18.46 8.55 -7.36
C TYR A 9 -17.18 8.97 -8.08
N TRP A 10 -16.99 10.27 -8.36
CA TRP A 10 -15.77 10.72 -9.05
C TRP A 10 -14.54 10.58 -8.14
N PHE A 11 -14.68 10.84 -6.84
CA PHE A 11 -13.61 10.70 -5.88
C PHE A 11 -13.27 9.23 -5.66
N GLU A 12 -14.28 8.36 -5.52
CA GLU A 12 -14.09 6.91 -5.39
C GLU A 12 -13.34 6.32 -6.58
N GLY A 13 -13.73 6.69 -7.81
CA GLY A 13 -13.06 6.24 -9.02
C GLY A 13 -11.58 6.65 -9.08
N LEU A 14 -11.25 7.89 -8.68
CA LEU A 14 -9.87 8.37 -8.63
C LEU A 14 -9.05 7.61 -7.58
N VAL A 15 -9.62 7.34 -6.40
CA VAL A 15 -8.94 6.58 -5.34
C VAL A 15 -8.69 5.13 -5.80
N LEU A 16 -9.63 4.51 -6.51
CA LEU A 16 -9.44 3.16 -7.07
C LEU A 16 -8.36 3.11 -8.15
N ILE A 17 -8.28 4.12 -9.01
CA ILE A 17 -7.19 4.25 -10.00
C ILE A 17 -5.86 4.42 -9.27
N TRP A 18 -5.80 5.32 -8.30
CA TRP A 18 -4.60 5.53 -7.49
C TRP A 18 -4.16 4.26 -6.76
N LEU A 19 -5.11 3.49 -6.21
CA LEU A 19 -4.82 2.20 -5.59
C LEU A 19 -4.22 1.21 -6.61
N ALA A 20 -4.74 1.16 -7.84
CA ALA A 20 -4.18 0.30 -8.89
C ALA A 20 -2.76 0.70 -9.30
N GLU A 21 -2.48 2.00 -9.44
CA GLU A 21 -1.12 2.50 -9.67
C GLU A 21 -0.20 2.21 -8.48
N ASN A 22 -0.72 2.38 -7.27
CA ASN A 22 -0.01 2.07 -6.04
C ASN A 22 0.41 0.61 -5.99
N ASP A 23 -0.41 -0.34 -6.47
CA ASP A 23 -0.04 -1.75 -6.54
C ASP A 23 1.22 -1.97 -7.39
N GLU A 24 1.27 -1.38 -8.57
CA GLU A 24 2.39 -1.53 -9.50
C GLU A 24 3.67 -0.91 -8.94
N VAL A 25 3.57 0.31 -8.40
CA VAL A 25 4.69 1.01 -7.76
C VAL A 25 5.17 0.24 -6.54
N SER A 26 4.25 -0.27 -5.71
CA SER A 26 4.59 -1.09 -4.54
C SER A 26 5.31 -2.36 -4.97
N ALA A 27 4.78 -3.11 -5.94
CA ALA A 27 5.41 -4.34 -6.42
C ALA A 27 6.83 -4.11 -6.95
N ASN A 28 7.06 -3.02 -7.68
CA ASN A 28 8.39 -2.68 -8.17
C ASN A 28 9.33 -2.25 -7.03
N TYR A 29 8.84 -1.47 -6.08
CA TYR A 29 9.60 -1.06 -4.90
C TYR A 29 10.06 -2.26 -4.08
N LEU A 30 9.15 -3.21 -3.82
CA LEU A 30 9.42 -4.44 -3.07
C LEU A 30 10.46 -5.30 -3.78
N ARG A 31 10.34 -5.46 -5.09
CA ARG A 31 11.33 -6.19 -5.90
C ARG A 31 12.71 -5.56 -5.82
N ASN A 32 12.78 -4.23 -5.94
CA ASN A 32 14.05 -3.51 -5.84
C ASN A 32 14.66 -3.59 -4.42
N ALA A 33 13.83 -3.53 -3.37
CA ALA A 33 14.29 -3.71 -2.00
C ALA A 33 14.86 -5.11 -1.79
N TYR A 34 14.18 -6.14 -2.30
CA TYR A 34 14.65 -7.52 -2.27
C TYR A 34 15.96 -7.70 -3.05
N ASP A 35 16.06 -7.19 -4.28
CA ASP A 35 17.24 -7.36 -5.12
C ASP A 35 18.47 -6.66 -4.52
N ARG A 36 18.30 -5.48 -3.90
CA ARG A 36 19.37 -4.82 -3.14
C ARG A 36 19.82 -5.65 -1.95
N ASP A 37 18.87 -6.08 -1.13
CA ASP A 37 19.17 -6.88 0.07
C ASP A 37 19.82 -8.24 -0.29
N LYS A 38 19.44 -8.82 -1.43
CA LYS A 38 20.08 -10.00 -1.99
C LYS A 38 21.54 -9.74 -2.40
N GLN A 39 21.83 -8.59 -3.00
CA GLN A 39 23.22 -8.20 -3.33
C GLN A 39 24.06 -7.98 -2.07
N ASP A 40 23.44 -7.47 -1.01
CA ASP A 40 24.07 -7.27 0.29
C ASP A 40 24.19 -8.56 1.11
N GLY A 41 23.63 -9.68 0.63
CA GLY A 41 23.71 -10.99 1.28
C GLY A 41 22.69 -11.20 2.40
N PHE A 42 21.56 -10.49 2.35
CA PHE A 42 20.49 -10.52 3.36
C PHE A 42 21.02 -10.29 4.78
N GLN A 43 21.88 -9.28 4.93
CA GLN A 43 22.43 -8.95 6.25
C GLN A 43 21.29 -8.65 7.22
N CYS A 44 21.39 -9.20 8.43
CA CYS A 44 20.47 -8.87 9.50
C CYS A 44 20.58 -7.37 9.79
N SER A 45 19.44 -6.69 9.86
CA SER A 45 19.37 -5.25 10.12
C SER A 45 20.02 -4.86 11.46
N SER A 46 20.06 -5.79 12.43
CA SER A 46 20.87 -5.66 13.64
C SER A 46 21.05 -7.00 14.35
N GLU A 47 21.92 -7.06 15.36
CA GLU A 47 22.14 -8.24 16.21
C GLU A 47 20.87 -8.70 16.94
N HIS A 48 19.87 -7.82 17.10
CA HIS A 48 18.61 -8.08 17.81
C HIS A 48 17.41 -8.26 16.86
N VAL A 49 17.60 -8.16 15.54
CA VAL A 49 16.53 -8.23 14.55
C VAL A 49 16.88 -9.29 13.50
N LEU A 50 16.12 -10.39 13.52
CA LEU A 50 16.29 -11.55 12.64
C LEU A 50 15.78 -11.32 11.20
N TYR A 51 15.38 -10.09 10.88
CA TYR A 51 14.88 -9.71 9.57
C TYR A 51 15.90 -8.82 8.86
N SER A 52 16.01 -9.03 7.55
CA SER A 52 16.90 -8.26 6.69
C SER A 52 16.27 -6.91 6.30
N ASN A 53 17.08 -6.02 5.73
CA ASN A 53 16.66 -4.64 5.46
C ASN A 53 15.46 -4.55 4.51
N SER A 54 15.31 -5.48 3.57
CA SER A 54 14.16 -5.49 2.66
C SER A 54 12.82 -5.60 3.40
N VAL A 55 12.75 -6.37 4.50
CA VAL A 55 11.52 -6.51 5.30
C VAL A 55 11.10 -5.16 5.89
N VAL A 56 12.06 -4.39 6.43
CA VAL A 56 11.79 -3.07 7.00
C VAL A 56 11.33 -2.09 5.92
N ASP A 57 11.96 -2.11 4.76
CA ASP A 57 11.60 -1.28 3.61
C ASP A 57 10.18 -1.58 3.12
N VAL A 58 9.81 -2.87 3.01
CA VAL A 58 8.46 -3.34 2.64
C VAL A 58 7.40 -2.77 3.58
N PHE A 59 7.57 -2.98 4.89
CA PHE A 59 6.58 -2.54 5.88
C PHE A 59 6.49 -1.02 5.97
N THR A 60 7.61 -0.32 5.82
CA THR A 60 7.63 1.14 5.81
C THR A 60 6.82 1.69 4.64
N GLN A 61 7.01 1.13 3.44
CA GLN A 61 6.28 1.55 2.25
C GLN A 61 4.77 1.25 2.37
N LEU A 62 4.40 0.04 2.84
CA LEU A 62 2.99 -0.32 3.03
C LEU A 62 2.30 0.59 4.06
N ASN A 63 2.99 0.95 5.15
CA ASN A 63 2.46 1.87 6.15
C ASN A 63 2.26 3.28 5.58
N GLN A 64 3.18 3.76 4.74
CA GLN A 64 3.02 5.05 4.06
C GLN A 64 1.79 5.06 3.15
N CYS A 65 1.57 3.99 2.37
CA CYS A 65 0.38 3.86 1.53
C CYS A 65 -0.91 3.80 2.36
N PHE A 66 -0.89 3.08 3.48
CA PHE A 66 -2.02 2.99 4.41
C PHE A 66 -2.37 4.36 5.01
N ASP A 67 -1.37 5.14 5.42
CA ASP A 67 -1.57 6.49 5.95
C ASP A 67 -2.17 7.44 4.92
N VAL A 68 -1.83 7.29 3.62
CA VAL A 68 -2.47 8.05 2.54
C VAL A 68 -3.96 7.73 2.46
N ILE A 69 -4.34 6.45 2.47
CA ILE A 69 -5.75 6.03 2.42
C ILE A 69 -6.50 6.59 3.65
N ARG A 70 -5.89 6.55 4.84
CA ARG A 70 -6.48 7.11 6.06
C ARG A 70 -6.71 8.62 5.98
N LYS A 71 -5.79 9.36 5.36
CA LYS A 71 -5.89 10.82 5.18
C LYS A 71 -6.94 11.24 4.16
N LEU A 72 -7.51 10.31 3.38
CA LEU A 72 -8.65 10.61 2.50
C LEU A 72 -9.92 10.93 3.31
N GLU A 73 -9.96 10.58 4.61
CA GLU A 73 -11.06 10.85 5.54
C GLU A 73 -12.44 10.57 4.92
N CYS A 74 -12.57 9.40 4.27
CA CYS A 74 -13.75 9.07 3.49
C CYS A 74 -15.01 9.12 4.38
N PRO A 75 -16.02 9.93 4.02
CA PRO A 75 -17.21 10.11 4.86
C PRO A 75 -18.11 8.87 4.86
N ASP A 76 -18.04 8.05 3.80
CA ASP A 76 -18.78 6.80 3.69
C ASP A 76 -17.92 5.61 4.15
N LYS A 77 -18.33 5.00 5.27
CA LYS A 77 -17.64 3.84 5.87
C LYS A 77 -17.71 2.57 5.02
N GLN A 78 -18.70 2.42 4.15
CA GLN A 78 -18.73 1.30 3.21
C GLN A 78 -17.66 1.47 2.12
N VAL A 79 -17.53 2.69 1.57
CA VAL A 79 -16.53 3.01 0.55
C VAL A 79 -15.11 2.94 1.14
N GLU A 80 -14.91 3.46 2.35
CA GLU A 80 -13.65 3.31 3.10
C GLU A 80 -13.28 1.82 3.25
N GLY A 81 -14.25 0.97 3.59
CA GLY A 81 -14.07 -0.48 3.67
C GLY A 81 -13.67 -1.11 2.34
N GLN A 82 -14.18 -0.62 1.20
CA GLN A 82 -13.79 -1.09 -0.13
C GLN A 82 -12.35 -0.72 -0.46
N PHE A 83 -11.90 0.49 -0.11
CA PHE A 83 -10.49 0.89 -0.29
C PHE A 83 -9.54 0.02 0.53
N PHE A 84 -9.86 -0.23 1.81
CA PHE A 84 -9.06 -1.12 2.64
C PHE A 84 -9.09 -2.57 2.15
N HIS A 85 -10.23 -3.04 1.65
CA HIS A 85 -10.31 -4.36 1.03
C HIS A 85 -9.38 -4.44 -0.19
N ARG A 86 -9.42 -3.45 -1.09
CA ARG A 86 -8.54 -3.39 -2.26
C ARG A 86 -7.07 -3.30 -1.89
N PHE A 87 -6.73 -2.48 -0.90
CA PHE A 87 -5.37 -2.36 -0.36
C PHE A 87 -4.87 -3.68 0.25
N SER A 88 -5.74 -4.44 0.91
CA SER A 88 -5.35 -5.76 1.46
C SER A 88 -4.96 -6.78 0.39
N LEU A 89 -5.45 -6.63 -0.85
CA LEU A 89 -5.05 -7.48 -1.97
C LEU A 89 -3.60 -7.24 -2.39
N VAL A 90 -3.04 -6.05 -2.11
CA VAL A 90 -1.62 -5.73 -2.34
C VAL A 90 -0.71 -6.61 -1.50
N SER A 91 -1.12 -6.89 -0.26
CA SER A 91 -0.39 -7.78 0.64
C SER A 91 -0.30 -9.21 0.11
N LYS A 92 -1.19 -9.64 -0.79
CA LYS A 92 -1.10 -10.96 -1.42
C LYS A 92 0.06 -11.09 -2.41
N PHE A 93 0.55 -9.98 -2.99
CA PHE A 93 1.73 -10.02 -3.87
C PHE A 93 3.03 -10.35 -3.13
N LEU A 94 3.07 -10.22 -1.81
CA LEU A 94 4.22 -10.65 -0.99
C LEU A 94 4.31 -12.17 -0.79
N ASN A 95 3.30 -12.95 -1.23
CA ASN A 95 3.28 -14.41 -1.11
C ASN A 95 3.78 -15.14 -2.38
N TYR A 96 4.33 -14.43 -3.37
CA TYR A 96 4.93 -15.01 -4.58
C TYR A 96 6.40 -14.64 -4.73
#